data_AF-A0A835MIN5-F1
#
_entry.id   AF-A0A835MIN5-F1
#
_cell.length_a   1.000
_cell.length_b   1.000
_cell.length_c   1.000
_cell.angle_alpha   90.00
_cell.angle_beta   90.00
_cell.angle_gamma   90.00
#
_symmetry.space_group_name_H-M   'P 1'
#
loop_
_entity.id
_entity.type
_entity.pdbx_description
1 polymer ?
#
loop_
_entity_poly.entity_id
_entity_poly.type
_entity_poly.pdbx_seq_one_letter_code
_entity_poly.pdbx_strand_id
1 'polypeptide(L)'
;MSTQVSQQGAPALTHDDNEIIRRTANYHESIWGDQFVSHLPKDNKVHEALELEVENLREQVKREVLLAAAGNFSSQSLDLIDAIQRLGVAYHFETEIEEALQHIYNNHIDMEDGDLYSTALGFRLLRQHGYNVSCVKQSLSKRQMTVTVRLHKLGCFIFRWDTESMDRLPDYMQICYEALLNVYSEIEEKVAKEGWSYRVHYGKEAMKLLVHAYCNEAKWFHENHIPTMEEYMEVALVTSGYSMLTTVSFIGMGDIVTKQAFDWVFSHPKIIRASETITRLVDDVRSHKEEMNN
;
A
#
# COMPACT_ATOMS: atom_id res chain seq x y z
N MET A 1 84.69 -3.79 10.82
CA MET A 1 83.49 -2.97 10.55
C MET A 1 82.40 -3.92 10.08
N SER A 2 81.28 -4.01 10.79
CA SER A 2 80.16 -4.88 10.43
C SER A 2 78.87 -4.14 10.76
N THR A 3 78.16 -3.68 9.76
CA THR A 3 77.02 -2.77 9.91
C THR A 3 75.74 -3.55 10.23
N GLN A 4 75.02 -3.17 11.29
CA GLN A 4 73.68 -3.70 11.54
C GLN A 4 72.68 -3.08 10.54
N VAL A 5 71.91 -3.93 9.86
CA VAL A 5 70.78 -3.48 9.02
C VAL A 5 69.54 -3.43 9.91
N SER A 6 68.99 -2.24 10.14
CA SER A 6 67.73 -2.07 10.86
C SER A 6 66.56 -2.37 9.94
N GLN A 7 65.69 -3.32 10.32
CA GLN A 7 64.43 -3.54 9.65
C GLN A 7 63.39 -2.54 10.16
N GLN A 8 63.10 -1.50 9.37
CA GLN A 8 61.96 -0.62 9.62
C GLN A 8 60.68 -1.40 9.32
N GLY A 9 59.87 -1.66 10.35
CA GLY A 9 58.51 -2.14 10.16
C GLY A 9 57.67 -1.09 9.43
N ALA A 10 56.83 -1.53 8.50
CA ALA A 10 55.87 -0.64 7.86
C ALA A 10 54.90 -0.06 8.90
N PRO A 11 54.49 1.22 8.77
CA PRO A 11 53.46 1.77 9.66
C PRO A 11 52.17 0.97 9.47
N ALA A 12 51.60 0.49 10.57
CA ALA A 12 50.26 -0.09 10.55
C ALA A 12 49.29 0.98 10.04
N LEU A 13 48.39 0.59 9.13
CA LEU A 13 47.27 1.45 8.76
C LEU A 13 46.43 1.65 10.02
N THR A 14 46.43 2.88 10.54
CA THR A 14 45.54 3.26 11.64
C THR A 14 44.11 3.06 11.16
N HIS A 15 43.40 2.15 11.83
CA HIS A 15 41.96 2.05 11.66
C HIS A 15 41.39 3.41 12.09
N ASP A 16 40.74 4.10 11.16
CA ASP A 16 40.21 5.44 11.40
C ASP A 16 38.88 5.28 12.14
N ASP A 17 38.99 4.99 13.44
CA ASP A 17 37.87 4.77 14.37
C ASP A 17 37.16 6.10 14.72
N ASN A 18 36.81 6.85 13.67
CA ASN A 18 35.88 7.96 13.71
C ASN A 18 34.49 7.40 14.09
N GLU A 19 34.19 7.45 15.39
CA GLU A 19 32.94 6.99 15.97
C GLU A 19 31.73 7.59 15.21
N ILE A 20 31.00 6.73 14.49
CA ILE A 20 29.88 7.16 13.64
C ILE A 20 28.69 7.50 14.55
N ILE A 21 28.64 8.75 15.01
CA ILE A 21 27.52 9.30 15.78
C ILE A 21 26.25 9.22 14.92
N ARG A 22 25.39 8.24 15.23
CA ARG A 22 24.13 8.02 14.51
C ARG A 22 23.06 8.97 15.07
N ARG A 23 22.27 9.59 14.18
CA ARG A 23 21.01 10.23 14.59
C ARG A 23 20.05 9.12 15.04
N THR A 24 19.54 9.21 16.26
CA THR A 24 18.52 8.31 16.81
C THR A 24 17.17 9.01 16.82
N ALA A 25 16.16 8.41 16.22
CA ALA A 25 14.78 8.88 16.33
C ALA A 25 14.19 8.45 17.68
N ASN A 26 13.50 9.35 18.37
CA ASN A 26 12.92 9.13 19.70
C ASN A 26 11.56 8.42 19.64
N TYR A 27 11.49 7.28 18.95
CA TYR A 27 10.26 6.50 18.83
C TYR A 27 9.87 5.83 20.16
N HIS A 28 8.57 5.75 20.44
CA HIS A 28 8.03 5.03 21.58
C HIS A 28 7.99 3.51 21.32
N GLU A 29 8.07 2.71 22.39
CA GLU A 29 7.91 1.25 22.34
C GLU A 29 6.51 0.82 21.86
N SER A 30 6.39 -0.42 21.39
CA SER A 30 5.11 -0.99 20.91
C SER A 30 4.08 -1.06 22.03
N ILE A 31 2.94 -0.37 21.85
CA ILE A 31 1.82 -0.34 22.82
C ILE A 31 1.13 -1.71 23.03
N TRP A 32 1.45 -2.71 22.20
CA TRP A 32 0.83 -4.04 22.24
C TRP A 32 1.75 -5.12 22.84
N GLY A 33 3.06 -4.87 22.92
CA GLY A 33 4.05 -5.90 23.26
C GLY A 33 3.86 -7.19 22.45
N ASP A 34 4.03 -8.34 23.12
CA ASP A 34 3.88 -9.67 22.52
C ASP A 34 2.43 -10.23 22.57
N GLN A 35 1.43 -9.40 22.91
CA GLN A 35 0.06 -9.86 23.24
C GLN A 35 -0.60 -10.75 22.17
N PHE A 36 -0.27 -10.53 20.89
CA PHE A 36 -0.85 -11.27 19.76
C PHE A 36 0.00 -12.47 19.29
N VAL A 37 1.22 -12.64 19.80
CA VAL A 37 2.17 -13.69 19.36
C VAL A 37 1.69 -15.09 19.76
N SER A 38 0.93 -15.21 20.85
CA SER A 38 0.48 -16.48 21.44
C SER A 38 -1.03 -16.74 21.28
N HIS A 39 -1.69 -16.12 20.30
CA HIS A 39 -3.15 -16.25 20.13
C HIS A 39 -3.55 -17.65 19.64
N LEU A 40 -4.03 -18.48 20.57
CA LEU A 40 -4.66 -19.78 20.26
C LEU A 40 -6.11 -19.58 19.80
N PRO A 41 -6.56 -20.22 18.70
CA PRO A 41 -7.96 -20.24 18.30
C PRO A 41 -8.88 -20.76 19.42
N LYS A 42 -10.11 -20.23 19.49
CA LYS A 42 -11.12 -20.63 20.48
C LYS A 42 -11.76 -21.98 20.13
N ASP A 43 -12.24 -22.68 21.15
CA ASP A 43 -12.78 -24.04 21.08
C ASP A 43 -13.93 -24.19 20.07
N ASN A 44 -13.75 -25.07 19.08
CA ASN A 44 -14.58 -25.20 17.87
C ASN A 44 -16.08 -25.40 18.14
N LYS A 45 -16.46 -25.96 19.29
CA LYS A 45 -17.87 -26.30 19.59
C LYS A 45 -18.79 -25.09 19.75
N VAL A 46 -18.24 -23.92 20.05
CA VAL A 46 -19.01 -22.65 20.05
C VAL A 46 -19.12 -22.09 18.62
N HIS A 47 -18.20 -22.46 17.73
CA HIS A 47 -18.13 -22.00 16.35
C HIS A 47 -19.28 -22.56 15.50
N GLU A 48 -19.53 -23.88 15.54
CA GLU A 48 -20.58 -24.55 14.73
C GLU A 48 -21.99 -23.97 14.97
N ALA A 49 -22.32 -23.67 16.23
CA ALA A 49 -23.63 -23.09 16.58
C ALA A 49 -23.76 -21.63 16.14
N LEU A 50 -22.67 -20.85 16.23
CA LEU A 50 -22.61 -19.47 15.79
C LEU A 50 -22.62 -19.35 14.26
N GLU A 51 -21.97 -20.26 13.55
CA GLU A 51 -22.00 -20.35 12.08
C GLU A 51 -23.42 -20.59 11.54
N LEU A 52 -24.18 -21.48 12.18
CA LEU A 52 -25.57 -21.75 11.80
C LEU A 52 -26.48 -20.52 12.04
N GLU A 53 -26.24 -19.76 13.11
CA GLU A 53 -26.94 -18.51 13.37
C GLU A 53 -26.56 -17.43 12.33
N VAL A 54 -25.27 -17.29 12.02
CA VAL A 54 -24.75 -16.36 11.00
C VAL A 54 -25.32 -16.66 9.61
N GLU A 55 -25.33 -17.92 9.16
CA GLU A 55 -25.89 -18.27 7.85
C GLU A 55 -27.42 -18.05 7.78
N ASN A 56 -28.15 -18.29 8.87
CA ASN A 56 -29.59 -17.98 8.93
C ASN A 56 -29.87 -16.47 8.87
N LEU A 57 -29.09 -15.67 9.60
CA LEU A 57 -29.17 -14.20 9.56
C LEU A 57 -28.77 -13.66 8.18
N ARG A 58 -27.71 -14.20 7.57
CA ARG A 58 -27.28 -13.87 6.20
C ARG A 58 -28.39 -14.15 5.19
N GLU A 59 -29.01 -15.32 5.25
CA GLU A 59 -30.14 -15.68 4.40
C GLU A 59 -31.38 -14.79 4.64
N GLN A 60 -31.60 -14.29 5.86
CA GLN A 60 -32.63 -13.26 6.11
C GLN A 60 -32.29 -11.93 5.42
N VAL A 61 -31.09 -11.39 5.64
CA VAL A 61 -30.65 -10.12 5.04
C VAL A 61 -30.68 -10.19 3.51
N LYS A 62 -30.23 -11.30 2.92
CA LYS A 62 -30.31 -11.59 1.48
C LYS A 62 -31.75 -11.45 0.95
N ARG A 63 -32.72 -12.05 1.64
CA ARG A 63 -34.15 -11.93 1.28
C ARG A 63 -34.68 -10.50 1.43
N GLU A 64 -34.26 -9.77 2.46
CA GLU A 64 -34.69 -8.38 2.67
C GLU A 64 -34.13 -7.43 1.59
N VAL A 65 -32.88 -7.59 1.16
CA VAL A 65 -32.30 -6.84 0.02
C VAL A 65 -33.04 -7.16 -1.28
N LEU A 66 -33.29 -8.44 -1.58
CA LEU A 66 -34.02 -8.83 -2.79
C LEU A 66 -35.48 -8.36 -2.79
N LEU A 67 -36.16 -8.33 -1.64
CA LEU A 67 -37.50 -7.77 -1.51
C LEU A 67 -37.51 -6.24 -1.69
N ALA A 68 -36.52 -5.53 -1.12
CA ALA A 68 -36.35 -4.10 -1.34
C ALA A 68 -36.05 -3.76 -2.81
N ALA A 69 -35.38 -4.67 -3.54
CA ALA A 69 -35.09 -4.56 -4.96
C ALA A 69 -36.25 -5.00 -5.90
N ALA A 70 -37.31 -5.62 -5.36
CA ALA A 70 -38.47 -6.08 -6.13
C ALA A 70 -39.74 -5.21 -5.95
N GLY A 71 -39.72 -4.28 -4.99
CA GLY A 71 -40.81 -3.32 -4.77
C GLY A 71 -40.73 -2.08 -5.67
N ASN A 72 -41.73 -1.20 -5.57
CA ASN A 72 -41.55 0.19 -6.03
C ASN A 72 -40.45 0.83 -5.18
N PHE A 73 -39.34 1.22 -5.80
CA PHE A 73 -38.13 1.59 -5.09
C PHE A 73 -38.34 2.76 -4.13
N SER A 74 -38.11 2.50 -2.85
CA SER A 74 -38.18 3.48 -1.77
C SER A 74 -36.79 3.79 -1.23
N SER A 75 -36.66 4.90 -0.50
CA SER A 75 -35.43 5.28 0.22
C SER A 75 -34.89 4.16 1.13
N GLN A 76 -35.78 3.32 1.65
CA GLN A 76 -35.45 2.18 2.52
C GLN A 76 -34.51 1.18 1.85
N SER A 77 -34.56 1.03 0.51
CA SER A 77 -33.63 0.18 -0.24
C SER A 77 -32.20 0.73 -0.21
N LEU A 78 -32.05 2.04 -0.37
CA LEU A 78 -30.77 2.75 -0.28
C LEU A 78 -30.24 2.76 1.15
N ASP A 79 -31.11 2.98 2.14
CA ASP A 79 -30.77 2.95 3.57
C ASP A 79 -30.26 1.56 4.00
N LEU A 80 -30.90 0.47 3.54
CA LEU A 80 -30.48 -0.91 3.81
C LEU A 80 -29.10 -1.21 3.20
N ILE A 81 -28.86 -0.83 1.94
CA ILE A 81 -27.57 -1.00 1.28
C ILE A 81 -26.47 -0.23 2.01
N ASP A 82 -26.73 1.03 2.42
CA ASP A 82 -25.75 1.84 3.15
C ASP A 82 -25.47 1.28 4.55
N ALA A 83 -26.48 0.74 5.24
CA ALA A 83 -26.31 0.06 6.51
C ALA A 83 -25.43 -1.20 6.37
N ILE A 84 -25.71 -2.06 5.39
CA ILE A 84 -24.94 -3.27 5.08
C ILE A 84 -23.48 -2.95 4.75
N GLN A 85 -23.23 -1.87 4.00
CA GLN A 85 -21.88 -1.36 3.73
C GLN A 85 -21.17 -0.84 4.99
N ARG A 86 -21.84 0.00 5.80
CA ARG A 86 -21.27 0.56 7.03
C ARG A 86 -21.00 -0.47 8.13
N LEU A 87 -21.77 -1.56 8.17
CA LEU A 87 -21.57 -2.69 9.06
C LEU A 87 -20.41 -3.60 8.63
N GLY A 88 -19.83 -3.39 7.44
CA GLY A 88 -18.69 -4.17 6.94
C GLY A 88 -19.04 -5.58 6.44
N VAL A 89 -20.33 -5.89 6.26
CA VAL A 89 -20.81 -7.23 5.88
C VAL A 89 -21.25 -7.34 4.40
N ALA A 90 -21.08 -6.27 3.62
CA ALA A 90 -21.51 -6.20 2.22
C ALA A 90 -20.88 -7.26 1.30
N TYR A 91 -19.71 -7.78 1.65
CA TYR A 91 -19.01 -8.84 0.88
C TYR A 91 -19.76 -10.18 0.84
N HIS A 92 -20.78 -10.37 1.69
CA HIS A 92 -21.69 -11.52 1.61
C HIS A 92 -22.85 -11.34 0.61
N PHE A 93 -23.04 -10.12 0.06
CA PHE A 93 -24.24 -9.68 -0.65
C PHE A 93 -23.91 -8.88 -1.93
N GLU A 94 -22.72 -9.06 -2.51
CA GLU A 94 -22.22 -8.21 -3.60
C GLU A 94 -23.14 -8.25 -4.83
N THR A 95 -23.62 -9.44 -5.20
CA THR A 95 -24.56 -9.63 -6.33
C THR A 95 -25.91 -8.97 -6.06
N GLU A 96 -26.48 -9.14 -4.87
CA GLU A 96 -27.79 -8.58 -4.52
C GLU A 96 -27.75 -7.04 -4.45
N ILE A 97 -26.62 -6.48 -4.01
CA ILE A 97 -26.39 -5.03 -4.01
C ILE A 97 -26.20 -4.51 -5.45
N GLU A 98 -25.47 -5.23 -6.31
CA GLU A 98 -25.30 -4.87 -7.73
C GLU A 98 -26.64 -4.92 -8.49
N GLU A 99 -27.44 -5.98 -8.32
CA GLU A 99 -28.78 -6.10 -8.92
C GLU A 99 -29.71 -4.96 -8.48
N ALA A 100 -29.74 -4.66 -7.17
CA ALA A 100 -30.54 -3.56 -6.63
C ALA A 100 -30.12 -2.20 -7.21
N LEU A 101 -28.82 -1.90 -7.25
CA LEU A 101 -28.30 -0.64 -7.78
C LEU A 101 -28.43 -0.53 -9.30
N GLN A 102 -28.34 -1.64 -10.03
CA GLN A 102 -28.61 -1.67 -11.47
C GLN A 102 -30.08 -1.34 -11.75
N HIS A 103 -31.01 -1.85 -10.93
CA HIS A 103 -32.42 -1.50 -11.07
C HIS A 103 -32.68 -0.02 -10.70
N ILE A 104 -32.06 0.50 -9.64
CA ILE A 104 -32.12 1.93 -9.27
C ILE A 104 -31.65 2.80 -10.45
N TYR A 105 -30.48 2.51 -11.01
CA TYR A 105 -29.89 3.28 -12.11
C TYR A 105 -30.78 3.29 -13.36
N ASN A 106 -31.44 2.17 -13.68
CA ASN A 106 -32.28 2.06 -14.87
C ASN A 106 -33.64 2.77 -14.74
N ASN A 107 -34.15 2.97 -13.51
CA ASN A 107 -35.48 3.55 -13.28
C ASN A 107 -35.42 5.02 -12.82
N HIS A 108 -34.33 5.47 -12.21
CA HIS A 108 -34.14 6.86 -11.75
C HIS A 108 -33.29 7.70 -12.72
N ILE A 109 -33.74 7.79 -13.97
CA ILE A 109 -33.16 8.73 -14.95
C ILE A 109 -33.44 10.18 -14.51
N ASP A 110 -34.64 10.45 -13.99
CA ASP A 110 -35.09 11.77 -13.57
C ASP A 110 -35.00 11.94 -12.04
N MET A 111 -33.79 12.23 -11.53
CA MET A 111 -33.60 12.62 -10.12
C MET A 111 -34.01 14.09 -9.83
N GLU A 112 -35.02 14.62 -10.55
CA GLU A 112 -35.48 16.02 -10.41
C GLU A 112 -36.60 16.20 -9.37
N ASP A 113 -37.35 15.14 -9.04
CA ASP A 113 -38.53 15.17 -8.14
C ASP A 113 -38.29 14.42 -6.80
N GLY A 114 -37.04 14.09 -6.50
CA GLY A 114 -36.63 13.38 -5.29
C GLY A 114 -36.22 14.32 -4.14
N ASP A 115 -36.35 13.87 -2.89
CA ASP A 115 -35.83 14.63 -1.76
C ASP A 115 -34.28 14.64 -1.74
N LEU A 116 -33.69 15.65 -1.10
CA LEU A 116 -32.24 15.86 -1.09
C LEU A 116 -31.45 14.71 -0.45
N TYR A 117 -32.01 14.03 0.57
CA TYR A 117 -31.35 12.91 1.24
C TYR A 117 -31.32 11.69 0.31
N SER A 118 -32.48 11.27 -0.21
CA SER A 118 -32.58 10.15 -1.16
C SER A 118 -31.73 10.39 -2.41
N THR A 119 -31.75 11.61 -2.94
CA THR A 119 -30.96 12.01 -4.12
C THR A 119 -29.45 11.95 -3.85
N ALA A 120 -28.97 12.48 -2.71
CA ALA A 120 -27.55 12.44 -2.36
C ALA A 120 -27.06 11.02 -2.01
N LEU A 121 -27.91 10.23 -1.36
CA LEU A 121 -27.64 8.83 -1.03
C LEU A 121 -27.56 7.95 -2.28
N GLY A 122 -28.56 8.07 -3.18
CA GLY A 122 -28.57 7.40 -4.48
C GLY A 122 -27.36 7.78 -5.34
N PHE A 123 -27.10 9.09 -5.52
CA PHE A 123 -25.90 9.58 -6.21
C PHE A 123 -24.62 8.94 -5.67
N ARG A 124 -24.46 8.90 -4.35
CA ARG A 124 -23.27 8.35 -3.70
C ARG A 124 -23.14 6.84 -3.92
N LEU A 125 -24.17 6.05 -3.61
CA LEU A 125 -24.11 4.59 -3.72
C LEU A 125 -23.86 4.17 -5.17
N LEU A 126 -24.59 4.76 -6.13
CA LEU A 126 -24.35 4.56 -7.56
C LEU A 126 -22.90 4.91 -7.95
N ARG A 127 -22.37 6.05 -7.50
CA ARG A 127 -20.98 6.44 -7.77
C ARG A 127 -19.95 5.51 -7.13
N GLN A 128 -20.20 4.98 -5.94
CA GLN A 128 -19.31 4.02 -5.28
C GLN A 128 -19.24 2.69 -6.03
N HIS A 129 -20.33 2.25 -6.65
CA HIS A 129 -20.42 1.07 -7.53
C HIS A 129 -20.12 1.38 -9.01
N GLY A 130 -19.49 2.51 -9.31
CA GLY A 130 -18.99 2.83 -10.66
C GLY A 130 -20.03 3.34 -11.67
N TYR A 131 -21.33 3.38 -11.33
CA TYR A 131 -22.37 3.92 -12.21
C TYR A 131 -22.10 5.39 -12.54
N ASN A 132 -22.26 5.76 -13.82
CA ASN A 132 -21.88 7.09 -14.30
C ASN A 132 -23.01 8.14 -14.14
N VAL A 133 -23.42 8.40 -12.91
CA VAL A 133 -24.30 9.54 -12.60
C VAL A 133 -23.58 10.85 -12.93
N SER A 134 -24.22 11.77 -13.66
CA SER A 134 -23.55 13.00 -14.09
C SER A 134 -23.18 13.90 -12.90
N CYS A 135 -22.10 14.67 -13.03
CA CYS A 135 -21.83 15.80 -12.14
C CYS A 135 -21.15 16.93 -12.92
N VAL A 136 -21.42 18.17 -12.54
CA VAL A 136 -20.87 19.36 -13.20
C VAL A 136 -19.35 19.41 -12.95
N LYS A 137 -18.56 19.41 -14.02
CA LYS A 137 -17.08 19.34 -13.95
C LYS A 137 -16.41 20.44 -14.76
N GLN A 138 -15.33 20.98 -14.21
CA GLN A 138 -14.21 21.54 -14.96
C GLN A 138 -12.91 20.93 -14.44
N SER A 139 -11.87 20.88 -15.29
CA SER A 139 -10.58 20.29 -14.96
C SER A 139 -9.45 20.98 -15.71
N LEU A 140 -8.28 21.08 -15.09
CA LEU A 140 -7.03 21.51 -15.72
C LEU A 140 -5.91 20.51 -15.40
N SER A 141 -4.87 20.49 -16.24
CA SER A 141 -3.69 19.62 -16.09
C SER A 141 -2.46 20.28 -16.70
N LYS A 142 -1.29 20.00 -16.11
CA LYS A 142 0.06 20.31 -16.60
C LYS A 142 1.01 19.19 -16.17
N ARG A 143 2.17 19.06 -16.83
CA ARG A 143 3.41 18.52 -16.24
C ARG A 143 4.65 19.02 -17.01
N GLN A 144 5.82 18.82 -16.42
CA GLN A 144 7.11 19.35 -16.87
C GLN A 144 8.10 18.22 -17.22
N MET A 145 9.42 18.40 -17.03
CA MET A 145 10.50 17.53 -17.56
C MET A 145 11.65 17.39 -16.53
N THR A 146 12.40 16.28 -16.57
CA THR A 146 13.14 15.70 -15.41
C THR A 146 14.68 15.64 -15.56
N VAL A 147 15.43 15.63 -14.44
CA VAL A 147 16.88 15.25 -14.30
C VAL A 147 17.11 14.52 -12.93
N THR A 148 18.21 13.77 -12.70
CA THR A 148 18.51 12.94 -11.47
C THR A 148 20.05 12.76 -11.28
N VAL A 149 20.72 12.06 -10.33
CA VAL A 149 20.48 11.01 -9.28
C VAL A 149 21.56 11.15 -8.14
N ARG A 150 21.47 10.48 -6.96
CA ARG A 150 22.60 9.87 -6.13
C ARG A 150 22.33 9.68 -4.58
N LEU A 151 21.69 8.58 -4.14
CA LEU A 151 22.15 7.80 -2.97
C LEU A 151 22.47 6.37 -3.42
N HIS A 152 23.58 6.22 -4.14
CA HIS A 152 23.76 5.07 -5.01
C HIS A 152 23.87 3.71 -4.27
N LYS A 153 24.42 3.68 -3.04
CA LYS A 153 24.96 2.44 -2.45
C LYS A 153 23.91 1.44 -1.97
N LEU A 154 23.03 1.76 -1.01
CA LEU A 154 22.04 0.78 -0.53
C LEU A 154 21.02 0.44 -1.63
N GLY A 155 20.63 1.44 -2.43
CA GLY A 155 19.83 1.25 -3.63
C GLY A 155 20.44 0.24 -4.61
N CYS A 156 21.77 0.24 -4.82
CA CYS A 156 22.44 -0.75 -5.69
C CYS A 156 22.25 -2.21 -5.23
N PHE A 157 22.20 -2.50 -3.92
CA PHE A 157 22.03 -3.86 -3.42
C PHE A 157 20.60 -4.35 -3.65
N ILE A 158 19.61 -3.57 -3.23
CA ILE A 158 18.20 -3.93 -3.43
C ILE A 158 17.87 -3.99 -4.94
N PHE A 159 18.42 -3.08 -5.76
CA PHE A 159 18.31 -3.12 -7.22
C PHE A 159 18.84 -4.41 -7.86
N ARG A 160 19.95 -4.97 -7.33
CA ARG A 160 20.50 -6.26 -7.77
C ARG A 160 19.69 -7.46 -7.28
N TRP A 161 19.15 -7.38 -6.06
CA TRP A 161 18.45 -8.49 -5.39
C TRP A 161 19.35 -9.73 -5.22
N ASP A 162 20.51 -9.53 -4.60
CA ASP A 162 21.68 -10.41 -4.63
C ASP A 162 22.33 -10.52 -3.24
N THR A 163 22.67 -11.73 -2.83
CA THR A 163 23.34 -12.04 -1.54
C THR A 163 24.87 -12.06 -1.63
N GLU A 164 25.48 -12.23 -2.81
CA GLU A 164 26.93 -12.47 -3.01
C GLU A 164 27.85 -11.28 -2.64
N SER A 165 27.29 -10.20 -2.08
CA SER A 165 28.06 -9.04 -1.60
C SER A 165 27.46 -8.40 -0.35
N MET A 166 26.61 -9.11 0.40
CA MET A 166 25.98 -8.58 1.63
C MET A 166 27.01 -8.16 2.68
N ASP A 167 28.16 -8.85 2.77
CA ASP A 167 29.32 -8.54 3.62
C ASP A 167 29.87 -7.10 3.49
N ARG A 168 29.47 -6.38 2.43
CA ARG A 168 29.90 -4.99 2.15
C ARG A 168 28.93 -3.94 2.71
N LEU A 169 27.82 -4.37 3.31
CA LEU A 169 26.90 -3.53 4.07
C LEU A 169 27.31 -3.55 5.56
N PRO A 170 27.09 -2.46 6.32
CA PRO A 170 27.22 -2.49 7.77
C PRO A 170 26.24 -3.50 8.38
N ASP A 171 26.63 -4.18 9.46
CA ASP A 171 25.93 -5.34 10.06
C ASP A 171 24.41 -5.11 10.25
N TYR A 172 24.03 -3.93 10.76
CA TYR A 172 22.62 -3.57 10.97
C TYR A 172 21.80 -3.45 9.67
N MET A 173 22.43 -3.13 8.54
CA MET A 173 21.79 -3.18 7.22
C MET A 173 21.73 -4.61 6.67
N GLN A 174 22.69 -5.48 7.01
CA GLN A 174 22.64 -6.90 6.63
C GLN A 174 21.40 -7.57 7.24
N ILE A 175 21.16 -7.38 8.54
CA ILE A 175 19.98 -7.92 9.25
C ILE A 175 18.67 -7.49 8.57
N CYS A 176 18.51 -6.20 8.25
CA CYS A 176 17.31 -5.70 7.57
C CYS A 176 17.16 -6.22 6.13
N TYR A 177 18.28 -6.41 5.42
CA TYR A 177 18.26 -6.91 4.04
C TYR A 177 18.01 -8.42 3.97
N GLU A 178 18.60 -9.20 4.87
CA GLU A 178 18.33 -10.63 5.05
C GLU A 178 16.86 -10.87 5.39
N ALA A 179 16.29 -10.10 6.34
CA ALA A 179 14.87 -10.17 6.66
C ALA A 179 13.97 -9.88 5.44
N LEU A 180 14.30 -8.87 4.63
CA LEU A 180 13.59 -8.56 3.39
C LEU A 180 13.66 -9.72 2.38
N LEU A 181 14.85 -10.30 2.18
CA LEU A 181 15.05 -11.43 1.27
C LEU A 181 14.30 -12.68 1.74
N ASN A 182 14.29 -12.95 3.04
CA ASN A 182 13.59 -14.09 3.64
C ASN A 182 12.07 -13.95 3.48
N VAL A 183 11.50 -12.77 3.76
CA VAL A 183 10.07 -12.49 3.54
C VAL A 183 9.66 -12.72 2.08
N TYR A 184 10.45 -12.22 1.13
CA TYR A 184 10.17 -12.43 -0.30
C TYR A 184 10.33 -13.89 -0.73
N SER A 185 11.25 -14.64 -0.13
CA SER A 185 11.45 -16.07 -0.40
C SER A 185 10.30 -16.92 0.17
N GLU A 186 9.81 -16.61 1.38
CA GLU A 186 8.60 -17.22 1.94
C GLU A 186 7.36 -16.96 1.08
N ILE A 187 7.19 -15.72 0.59
CA ILE A 187 6.10 -15.37 -0.33
C ILE A 187 6.23 -16.21 -1.62
N GLU A 188 7.44 -16.34 -2.16
CA GLU A 188 7.70 -17.13 -3.37
C GLU A 188 7.43 -18.63 -3.18
N GLU A 189 7.81 -19.23 -2.05
CA GLU A 189 7.49 -20.63 -1.72
C GLU A 189 5.98 -20.84 -1.55
N LYS A 190 5.27 -19.86 -0.95
CA LYS A 190 3.82 -19.92 -0.76
C LYS A 190 3.09 -19.83 -2.10
N VAL A 191 3.42 -18.87 -2.97
CA VAL A 191 2.71 -18.67 -4.25
C VAL A 191 3.22 -19.55 -5.40
N ALA A 192 4.38 -20.21 -5.27
CA ALA A 192 4.83 -21.23 -6.23
C ALA A 192 3.91 -22.45 -6.25
N LYS A 193 3.26 -22.78 -5.13
CA LYS A 193 2.30 -23.89 -5.01
C LYS A 193 1.07 -23.67 -5.90
N GLU A 194 0.66 -22.42 -6.05
CA GLU A 194 -0.42 -21.96 -6.94
C GLU A 194 0.06 -21.64 -8.37
N GLY A 195 1.35 -21.85 -8.67
CA GLY A 195 1.95 -21.52 -9.97
C GLY A 195 2.18 -20.02 -10.24
N TRP A 196 2.04 -19.17 -9.21
CA TRP A 196 2.05 -17.70 -9.34
C TRP A 196 3.42 -17.05 -9.08
N SER A 197 4.54 -17.79 -9.07
CA SER A 197 5.89 -17.26 -8.77
C SER A 197 6.26 -15.99 -9.55
N TYR A 198 5.79 -15.86 -10.80
CA TYR A 198 6.01 -14.67 -11.62
C TYR A 198 5.48 -13.37 -10.99
N ARG A 199 4.45 -13.43 -10.13
CA ARG A 199 3.89 -12.27 -9.41
C ARG A 199 4.91 -11.65 -8.46
N VAL A 200 5.78 -12.48 -7.87
CA VAL A 200 6.80 -12.05 -6.90
C VAL A 200 7.84 -11.15 -7.55
N HIS A 201 8.15 -11.34 -8.84
CA HIS A 201 9.05 -10.46 -9.59
C HIS A 201 8.54 -9.01 -9.59
N TYR A 202 7.25 -8.79 -9.82
CA TYR A 202 6.66 -7.44 -9.77
C TYR A 202 6.79 -6.81 -8.37
N GLY A 203 6.56 -7.58 -7.30
CA GLY A 203 6.80 -7.10 -5.93
C GLY A 203 8.26 -6.69 -5.69
N LYS A 204 9.22 -7.54 -6.12
CA LYS A 204 10.66 -7.25 -6.05
C LYS A 204 11.01 -5.97 -6.81
N GLU A 205 10.50 -5.77 -8.03
CA GLU A 205 10.75 -4.54 -8.80
C GLU A 205 10.08 -3.29 -8.18
N ALA A 206 8.86 -3.41 -7.62
CA ALA A 206 8.23 -2.28 -6.93
C ALA A 206 8.97 -1.89 -5.64
N MET A 207 9.54 -2.85 -4.92
CA MET A 207 10.43 -2.61 -3.78
C MET A 207 11.74 -1.93 -4.21
N LYS A 208 12.31 -2.29 -5.35
CA LYS A 208 13.48 -1.60 -5.93
C LYS A 208 13.18 -0.15 -6.27
N LEU A 209 12.03 0.14 -6.87
CA LEU A 209 11.59 1.51 -7.19
C LEU A 209 11.41 2.34 -5.92
N LEU A 210 10.76 1.79 -4.90
CA LEU A 210 10.58 2.42 -3.59
C LEU A 210 11.92 2.81 -2.95
N VAL A 211 12.85 1.84 -2.86
CA VAL A 211 14.18 2.08 -2.29
C VAL A 211 14.98 3.07 -3.14
N HIS A 212 14.85 3.03 -4.47
CA HIS A 212 15.49 4.02 -5.34
C HIS A 212 14.94 5.44 -5.10
N ALA A 213 13.65 5.58 -4.78
CA ALA A 213 13.02 6.86 -4.48
C ALA A 213 13.45 7.41 -3.10
N TYR A 214 13.50 6.58 -2.05
CA TYR A 214 14.16 6.96 -0.78
C TYR A 214 15.64 7.32 -1.01
N CYS A 215 16.29 6.67 -1.99
CA CYS A 215 17.64 6.99 -2.45
C CYS A 215 17.74 8.29 -3.30
N ASN A 216 16.66 9.06 -3.44
CA ASN A 216 16.69 10.45 -3.92
C ASN A 216 16.32 11.45 -2.82
N GLU A 217 15.35 11.14 -1.93
CA GLU A 217 15.00 12.03 -0.82
C GLU A 217 16.16 12.28 0.14
N ALA A 218 16.77 11.23 0.68
CA ALA A 218 17.88 11.40 1.59
C ALA A 218 19.18 11.85 0.86
N LYS A 219 19.22 11.91 -0.48
CA LYS A 219 20.27 12.68 -1.21
C LYS A 219 20.05 14.16 -0.96
N TRP A 220 18.84 14.64 -1.24
CA TRP A 220 18.48 16.04 -1.09
C TRP A 220 18.79 16.54 0.33
N PHE A 221 18.46 15.73 1.34
CA PHE A 221 18.83 15.96 2.74
C PHE A 221 20.35 16.13 2.94
N HIS A 222 21.18 15.15 2.54
CA HIS A 222 22.63 15.20 2.76
C HIS A 222 23.33 16.31 1.95
N GLU A 223 22.79 16.70 0.80
CA GLU A 223 23.31 17.80 -0.02
C GLU A 223 22.74 19.18 0.39
N ASN A 224 21.81 19.23 1.36
CA ASN A 224 21.02 20.43 1.71
C ASN A 224 20.30 21.05 0.50
N HIS A 225 19.93 20.21 -0.48
CA HIS A 225 19.17 20.63 -1.66
C HIS A 225 17.68 20.69 -1.31
N ILE A 226 17.07 21.85 -1.53
CA ILE A 226 15.62 22.03 -1.43
C ILE A 226 15.04 21.84 -2.83
N PRO A 227 14.34 20.73 -3.12
CA PRO A 227 13.73 20.50 -4.43
C PRO A 227 12.57 21.46 -4.67
N THR A 228 12.24 21.72 -5.93
CA THR A 228 10.95 22.35 -6.27
C THR A 228 9.80 21.39 -5.97
N MET A 229 8.58 21.92 -5.79
CA MET A 229 7.39 21.08 -5.57
C MET A 229 7.12 20.09 -6.71
N GLU A 230 7.59 20.36 -7.94
CA GLU A 230 7.46 19.43 -9.05
C GLU A 230 8.46 18.27 -8.93
N GLU A 231 9.74 18.56 -8.70
CA GLU A 231 10.80 17.55 -8.47
C GLU A 231 10.50 16.70 -7.23
N TYR A 232 10.09 17.34 -6.13
CA TYR A 232 9.64 16.67 -4.91
C TYR A 232 8.52 15.68 -5.23
N MET A 233 7.43 16.12 -5.87
CA MET A 233 6.28 15.25 -6.18
C MET A 233 6.56 14.15 -7.20
N GLU A 234 7.67 14.16 -7.97
CA GLU A 234 8.05 12.99 -8.79
C GLU A 234 8.66 11.87 -7.94
N VAL A 235 9.26 12.18 -6.78
CA VAL A 235 9.84 11.20 -5.84
C VAL A 235 8.87 10.86 -4.71
N ALA A 236 8.24 11.87 -4.12
CA ALA A 236 7.37 11.81 -2.94
C ALA A 236 6.14 10.90 -3.12
N LEU A 237 5.63 10.79 -4.34
CA LEU A 237 4.55 9.84 -4.68
C LEU A 237 5.00 8.39 -4.54
N VAL A 238 6.25 8.08 -4.92
CA VAL A 238 6.80 6.71 -4.83
C VAL A 238 7.18 6.38 -3.39
N THR A 239 7.81 7.32 -2.67
CA THR A 239 8.24 7.15 -1.26
C THR A 239 7.10 7.10 -0.24
N SER A 240 5.88 7.49 -0.66
CA SER A 240 4.63 7.14 0.05
C SER A 240 4.42 5.63 0.23
N GLY A 241 5.16 4.79 -0.51
CA GLY A 241 5.06 3.33 -0.46
C GLY A 241 3.82 2.75 -1.14
N TYR A 242 2.85 3.58 -1.57
CA TYR A 242 1.52 3.11 -1.94
C TYR A 242 1.48 2.23 -3.20
N SER A 243 2.30 2.54 -4.21
CA SER A 243 2.48 1.68 -5.40
C SER A 243 3.15 0.34 -5.07
N MET A 244 4.10 0.33 -4.13
CA MET A 244 4.73 -0.90 -3.65
C MET A 244 3.72 -1.76 -2.88
N LEU A 245 2.98 -1.17 -1.95
CA LEU A 245 1.94 -1.85 -1.18
C LEU A 245 0.85 -2.43 -2.08
N THR A 246 0.40 -1.69 -3.10
CA THR A 246 -0.59 -2.17 -4.09
C THR A 246 -0.04 -3.32 -4.94
N THR A 247 1.23 -3.25 -5.33
CA THR A 247 1.87 -4.33 -6.10
C THR A 247 2.02 -5.59 -5.26
N VAL A 248 2.37 -5.46 -3.96
CA VAL A 248 2.55 -6.60 -3.06
C VAL A 248 1.22 -7.23 -2.67
N SER A 249 0.16 -6.46 -2.43
CA SER A 249 -1.17 -7.03 -2.12
C SER A 249 -1.71 -7.88 -3.29
N PHE A 250 -1.51 -7.43 -4.53
CA PHE A 250 -1.92 -8.14 -5.75
C PHE A 250 -1.29 -9.54 -5.89
N ILE A 251 -0.16 -9.83 -5.22
CA ILE A 251 0.50 -11.16 -5.30
C ILE A 251 -0.43 -12.27 -4.79
N GLY A 252 -1.12 -12.04 -3.68
CA GLY A 252 -1.97 -13.03 -3.00
C GLY A 252 -3.45 -13.05 -3.43
N MET A 253 -3.88 -12.17 -4.33
CA MET A 253 -5.30 -11.96 -4.67
C MET A 253 -5.85 -12.99 -5.69
N GLY A 254 -5.71 -14.28 -5.37
CA GLY A 254 -6.38 -15.40 -6.05
C GLY A 254 -6.17 -15.44 -7.57
N ASP A 255 -7.19 -15.91 -8.30
CA ASP A 255 -7.22 -15.88 -9.76
C ASP A 255 -7.69 -14.54 -10.35
N ILE A 256 -8.17 -13.61 -9.50
CA ILE A 256 -8.66 -12.28 -9.91
C ILE A 256 -7.52 -11.46 -10.54
N VAL A 257 -6.29 -11.59 -10.02
CA VAL A 257 -5.14 -10.84 -10.51
C VAL A 257 -4.39 -11.58 -11.63
N THR A 258 -4.43 -11.02 -12.82
CA THR A 258 -3.65 -11.50 -13.99
C THR A 258 -2.36 -10.70 -14.16
N LYS A 259 -1.44 -11.17 -15.03
CA LYS A 259 -0.25 -10.40 -15.43
C LYS A 259 -0.60 -8.99 -15.94
N GLN A 260 -1.73 -8.84 -16.65
CA GLN A 260 -2.17 -7.56 -17.19
C GLN A 260 -2.52 -6.55 -16.08
N ALA A 261 -2.98 -7.01 -14.91
CA ALA A 261 -3.23 -6.14 -13.76
C ALA A 261 -1.92 -5.57 -13.18
N PHE A 262 -0.84 -6.37 -13.12
CA PHE A 262 0.49 -5.88 -12.75
C PHE A 262 1.06 -4.91 -13.79
N ASP A 263 1.00 -5.26 -15.08
CA ASP A 263 1.44 -4.37 -16.17
C ASP A 263 0.67 -3.03 -16.15
N TRP A 264 -0.62 -3.08 -15.79
CA TRP A 264 -1.46 -1.89 -15.60
C TRP A 264 -1.06 -1.06 -14.38
N VAL A 265 -0.75 -1.65 -13.21
CA VAL A 265 -0.21 -0.90 -12.05
C VAL A 265 1.09 -0.19 -12.42
N PHE A 266 2.02 -0.87 -13.09
CA PHE A 266 3.30 -0.29 -13.52
C PHE A 266 3.16 0.80 -14.60
N SER A 267 2.00 0.91 -15.27
CA SER A 267 1.68 2.06 -16.13
C SER A 267 1.42 3.38 -15.37
N HIS A 268 1.46 3.34 -14.03
CA HIS A 268 1.16 4.46 -13.11
C HIS A 268 -0.20 5.12 -13.41
N PRO A 269 -1.30 4.34 -13.38
CA PRO A 269 -2.62 4.79 -13.81
C PRO A 269 -3.19 5.83 -12.84
N LYS A 270 -4.16 6.63 -13.32
CA LYS A 270 -4.66 7.82 -12.60
C LYS A 270 -5.17 7.55 -11.18
N ILE A 271 -5.74 6.36 -10.93
CA ILE A 271 -6.23 5.97 -9.60
C ILE A 271 -5.09 5.75 -8.60
N ILE A 272 -4.05 5.01 -8.98
CA ILE A 272 -2.85 4.78 -8.15
C ILE A 272 -2.19 6.13 -7.83
N ARG A 273 -2.00 6.98 -8.86
CA ARG A 273 -1.42 8.32 -8.68
C ARG A 273 -2.24 9.22 -7.75
N ALA A 274 -3.57 9.11 -7.78
CA ALA A 274 -4.43 9.83 -6.86
C ALA A 274 -4.26 9.33 -5.42
N SER A 275 -4.21 8.01 -5.21
CA SER A 275 -3.96 7.41 -3.89
C SER A 275 -2.58 7.79 -3.33
N GLU A 276 -1.52 7.68 -4.14
CA GLU A 276 -0.17 8.16 -3.78
C GLU A 276 -0.18 9.63 -3.35
N THR A 277 -0.89 10.49 -4.11
CA THR A 277 -1.00 11.93 -3.82
C THR A 277 -1.73 12.18 -2.50
N ILE A 278 -2.81 11.44 -2.23
CA ILE A 278 -3.57 11.55 -0.98
C ILE A 278 -2.71 11.07 0.20
N THR A 279 -2.07 9.91 0.08
CA THR A 279 -1.21 9.36 1.15
C THR A 279 -0.06 10.30 1.48
N ARG A 280 0.70 10.77 0.48
CA ARG A 280 1.84 11.66 0.71
C ARG A 280 1.42 12.98 1.36
N LEU A 281 0.43 13.68 0.80
CA LEU A 281 -0.01 14.99 1.33
C LEU A 281 -0.69 14.89 2.70
N VAL A 282 -1.37 13.78 3.03
CA VAL A 282 -1.95 13.56 4.37
C VAL A 282 -0.86 13.23 5.40
N ASP A 283 0.20 12.54 4.98
CA ASP A 283 1.38 12.29 5.81
C ASP A 283 2.15 13.60 6.06
N ASP A 284 2.51 14.36 5.02
CA ASP A 284 3.17 15.67 5.08
C ASP A 284 2.49 16.61 6.10
N VAL A 285 1.16 16.78 5.98
CA VAL A 285 0.38 17.68 6.86
C VAL A 285 0.41 17.26 8.34
N ARG A 286 0.73 15.99 8.63
CA ARG A 286 0.86 15.46 10.00
C ARG A 286 2.31 15.50 10.49
N SER A 287 3.26 15.05 9.68
CA SER A 287 4.66 14.86 10.06
C SER A 287 5.50 16.15 10.01
N HIS A 288 5.12 17.14 9.20
CA HIS A 288 5.88 18.39 8.96
C HIS A 288 6.44 19.07 10.23
N LYS A 289 5.72 19.05 11.36
CA LYS A 289 6.23 19.65 12.62
C LYS A 289 7.36 18.87 13.26
N GLU A 290 7.42 17.56 13.07
CA GLU A 290 8.48 16.72 13.61
C GLU A 290 9.66 16.69 12.62
N GLU A 291 9.37 16.61 11.32
CA GLU A 291 10.39 16.68 10.25
C GLU A 291 11.18 18.01 10.25
N MET A 292 10.51 19.15 10.46
CA MET A 292 11.19 20.46 10.57
C MET A 292 12.11 20.63 11.78
N ASN A 293 12.08 19.70 12.75
CA ASN A 293 12.81 19.80 14.03
C ASN A 293 13.95 18.76 14.17
N ASN A 294 14.30 18.02 13.10
CA ASN A 294 15.24 16.88 13.12
C ASN A 294 16.52 17.05 12.28
#